data_AF-A0A1J8Q1R6-F1
#
_entry.id   AF-A0A1J8Q1R6-F1
#
_cell.length_a   1.000
_cell.length_b   1.000
_cell.length_c   1.000
_cell.angle_alpha   90.00
_cell.angle_beta   90.00
_cell.angle_gamma   90.00
#
_symmetry.space_group_name_H-M   'P 1'
#
loop_
_entity.id
_entity.type
_entity.pdbx_description
1 polymer ?
#
loop_
_entity_poly.entity_id
_entity_poly.type
_entity_poly.pdbx_seq_one_letter_code
_entity_poly.pdbx_strand_id
1 'polypeptide(L)'
;IAGKDKTQVQQKRYRYTGKERDDSSGLYYYGARYLAPWLARWISPDSAGSTDGLNLYVYAGNNPLKYIDPTGRVKVYPFDTQAKPYSVDVLSLVTNVEPRANLFFLPEAYQKMENIVRNLPADIYRELDATTTFHIKSEGGLYLGAKTKPGPGLYDNYIDFSEGGLIFGFNIKNEEFEKHFLSINATQITAYQYLGMSKIAKSSGYLPRTFLRKQVVNDAAEKILKTYELDKNYSQFRENFLLKSDNGRSSLRISDAFGLEITSVHMERTITKYYDVRLRLQPQNPLRSIENPLVLPPRIP
;
A
#
# COMPACT_ATOMS: atom_id res chain seq x y z
N ILE A 1 -14.86 18.62 32.32
CA ILE A 1 -13.42 18.25 32.18
C ILE A 1 -13.07 17.47 33.43
N ALA A 2 -12.68 16.19 33.34
CA ALA A 2 -12.41 15.35 34.50
C ALA A 2 -10.90 15.10 34.63
N GLY A 3 -10.32 15.49 35.76
CA GLY A 3 -8.93 15.29 36.16
C GLY A 3 -8.82 15.46 37.67
N LYS A 4 -7.92 14.70 38.33
CA LYS A 4 -7.89 14.59 39.80
C LYS A 4 -7.28 15.81 40.52
N ASP A 5 -6.62 16.74 39.81
CA ASP A 5 -6.16 18.00 40.39
C ASP A 5 -5.95 19.10 39.32
N LYS A 6 -5.97 20.38 39.72
CA LYS A 6 -5.90 21.58 38.86
C LYS A 6 -4.67 21.62 37.94
N THR A 7 -3.55 21.05 38.38
CA THR A 7 -2.30 20.92 37.60
C THR A 7 -2.40 19.89 36.47
N GLN A 8 -3.14 18.77 36.67
CA GLN A 8 -3.42 17.80 35.59
C GLN A 8 -4.49 18.30 34.62
N VAL A 9 -5.42 19.13 35.10
CA VAL A 9 -6.45 19.77 34.27
C VAL A 9 -5.84 20.86 33.37
N GLN A 10 -4.71 21.46 33.76
CA GLN A 10 -4.13 22.62 33.07
C GLN A 10 -3.22 22.34 31.88
N GLN A 11 -2.78 21.12 31.56
CA GLN A 11 -1.79 20.95 30.47
C GLN A 11 -1.93 19.65 29.65
N LYS A 12 -3.15 19.28 29.22
CA LYS A 12 -3.26 18.40 28.04
C LYS A 12 -3.10 19.26 26.78
N ARG A 13 -1.83 19.50 26.43
CA ARG A 13 -1.41 20.33 25.29
C ARG A 13 -2.00 19.81 23.97
N TYR A 14 -2.03 18.49 23.78
CA TYR A 14 -2.60 17.83 22.60
C TYR A 14 -4.01 17.29 22.85
N ARG A 15 -4.97 17.68 22.00
CA ARG A 15 -6.40 17.34 22.17
C ARG A 15 -7.00 16.76 20.88
N TYR A 16 -7.84 17.52 20.17
CA TYR A 16 -8.52 17.09 18.95
C TYR A 16 -7.51 16.68 17.85
N THR A 17 -7.75 15.52 17.23
CA THR A 17 -6.90 14.89 16.18
C THR A 17 -5.40 14.88 16.48
N GLY A 18 -5.03 14.80 17.76
CA GLY A 18 -3.64 14.81 18.20
C GLY A 18 -2.92 16.15 17.98
N LYS A 19 -3.65 17.26 17.86
CA LYS A 19 -3.08 18.60 17.68
C LYS A 19 -3.05 19.41 18.96
N GLU A 20 -2.05 20.29 19.02
CA GLU A 20 -1.88 21.22 20.11
C GLU A 20 -3.00 22.26 20.08
N ARG A 21 -3.65 22.49 21.22
CA ARG A 21 -4.57 23.61 21.41
C ARG A 21 -3.87 24.69 22.21
N ASP A 22 -3.78 25.88 21.63
CA ASP A 22 -3.35 27.07 22.37
C ASP A 22 -4.48 27.49 23.32
N ASP A 23 -4.21 27.51 24.62
CA ASP A 23 -5.20 27.83 25.64
C ASP A 23 -5.55 29.32 25.69
N SER A 24 -4.69 30.20 25.16
CA SER A 24 -4.94 31.66 25.14
C SER A 24 -5.92 32.05 24.02
N SER A 25 -5.74 31.51 22.82
CA SER A 25 -6.62 31.77 21.66
C SER A 25 -7.73 30.75 21.47
N GLY A 26 -7.59 29.55 22.04
CA GLY A 26 -8.48 28.42 21.83
C GLY A 26 -8.30 27.71 20.47
N LEU A 27 -7.37 28.17 19.63
CA LEU A 27 -7.10 27.64 18.30
C LEU A 27 -6.27 26.36 18.36
N TYR A 28 -6.37 25.52 17.32
CA TYR A 28 -5.52 24.36 17.15
C TYR A 28 -4.45 24.60 16.10
N TYR A 29 -3.19 24.30 16.44
CA TYR A 29 -2.06 24.40 15.51
C TYR A 29 -1.86 23.10 14.74
N TYR A 30 -1.90 23.18 13.40
CA TYR A 30 -1.78 22.03 12.51
C TYR A 30 -0.47 21.99 11.71
N GLY A 31 0.44 22.92 11.94
CA GLY A 31 1.68 23.08 11.18
C GLY A 31 1.55 24.19 10.15
N ALA A 32 0.74 23.99 9.10
CA ALA A 32 0.59 25.00 8.05
C ALA A 32 -0.49 26.06 8.35
N ARG A 33 -1.51 25.71 9.14
CA ARG A 33 -2.66 26.58 9.45
C ARG A 33 -3.13 26.40 10.89
N TYR A 34 -3.93 27.35 11.36
CA TYR A 34 -4.64 27.26 12.63
C TYR A 34 -6.13 27.02 12.39
N LEU A 35 -6.72 26.08 13.13
CA LEU A 35 -8.13 25.73 13.08
C LEU A 35 -8.88 26.44 14.22
N ALA A 36 -9.99 27.12 13.88
CA ALA A 36 -10.97 27.60 14.85
C ALA A 36 -12.04 26.51 15.07
N PRO A 37 -11.96 25.73 16.16
CA PRO A 37 -12.83 24.56 16.35
C PRO A 37 -14.31 24.95 16.52
N TRP A 38 -14.60 26.14 17.04
CA TRP A 38 -15.98 26.63 17.19
C TRP A 38 -16.64 27.04 15.87
N LEU A 39 -15.85 27.27 14.81
CA LEU A 39 -16.37 27.52 13.46
C LEU A 39 -16.25 26.29 12.55
N ALA A 40 -15.47 25.28 12.93
CA ALA A 40 -15.02 24.21 12.06
C ALA A 40 -14.38 24.73 10.74
N ARG A 41 -13.57 25.81 10.86
CA ARG A 41 -12.91 26.48 9.72
C ARG A 41 -11.45 26.78 10.02
N TRP A 42 -10.64 26.76 8.97
CA TRP A 42 -9.31 27.37 9.01
C TRP A 42 -9.44 28.88 9.18
N ILE A 43 -8.53 29.50 9.93
CA ILE A 43 -8.51 30.97 10.09
C ILE A 43 -7.76 31.68 8.96
N SER A 44 -7.02 30.93 8.14
CA SER A 44 -6.28 31.41 6.99
C SER A 44 -6.63 30.58 5.74
N PRO A 45 -6.60 31.19 4.54
CA PRO A 45 -6.87 30.47 3.31
C PRO A 45 -5.78 29.41 3.04
N ASP A 46 -6.15 28.35 2.31
CA ASP A 46 -5.20 27.35 1.84
C ASP A 46 -4.12 27.95 0.93
N SER A 47 -2.85 27.75 1.28
CA SER A 47 -1.72 28.22 0.47
C SER A 47 -1.51 27.40 -0.80
N ALA A 48 -2.10 26.21 -0.88
CA ALA A 48 -2.14 25.42 -2.12
C ALA A 48 -3.17 25.93 -3.13
N GLY A 49 -4.01 26.90 -2.76
CA GLY A 49 -5.07 27.43 -3.63
C GLY A 49 -6.26 26.47 -3.74
N SER A 50 -6.96 26.50 -4.88
CA SER A 50 -8.23 25.78 -5.07
C SER A 50 -8.10 24.27 -5.30
N THR A 51 -6.97 23.67 -4.93
CA THR A 51 -6.69 22.23 -5.13
C THR A 51 -7.67 21.33 -4.40
N ASP A 52 -8.11 21.73 -3.19
CA ASP A 52 -9.04 20.97 -2.35
C ASP A 52 -10.51 21.45 -2.44
N GLY A 53 -10.78 22.35 -3.39
CA GLY A 53 -12.08 22.99 -3.64
C GLY A 53 -11.99 24.52 -3.67
N LEU A 54 -13.07 25.16 -4.13
CA LEU A 54 -13.12 26.62 -4.28
C LEU A 54 -13.15 27.39 -2.96
N ASN A 55 -13.52 26.74 -1.85
CA ASN A 55 -13.57 27.37 -0.54
C ASN A 55 -12.30 27.04 0.26
N LEU A 56 -11.39 28.02 0.30
CA LEU A 56 -10.04 27.89 0.87
C LEU A 56 -10.00 27.79 2.41
N TYR A 57 -11.14 27.92 3.09
CA TYR A 57 -11.25 27.92 4.55
C TYR A 57 -11.89 26.63 5.10
N VAL A 58 -12.21 25.67 4.22
CA VAL A 58 -12.87 24.41 4.59
C VAL A 58 -11.94 23.50 5.38
N TYR A 59 -12.35 23.14 6.60
CA TYR A 59 -11.74 22.04 7.32
C TYR A 59 -12.37 20.71 6.88
N ALA A 60 -11.53 19.71 6.61
CA ALA A 60 -11.96 18.31 6.41
C ALA A 60 -13.09 18.13 5.37
N GLY A 61 -13.18 18.99 4.35
CA GLY A 61 -14.25 18.94 3.35
C GLY A 61 -15.66 19.12 3.92
N ASN A 62 -15.83 19.84 5.04
CA ASN A 62 -17.08 19.89 5.83
C ASN A 62 -17.53 18.53 6.38
N ASN A 63 -16.67 17.50 6.41
CA ASN A 63 -16.98 16.18 6.94
C ASN A 63 -15.90 15.72 7.94
N PRO A 64 -15.79 16.38 9.11
CA PRO A 64 -14.77 16.08 10.12
C PRO A 64 -14.99 14.77 10.89
N LEU A 65 -16.11 14.09 10.65
CA LEU A 65 -16.34 12.71 11.11
C LEU A 65 -15.62 11.70 10.21
N LYS A 66 -15.45 12.03 8.91
CA LYS A 66 -14.85 11.17 7.89
C LYS A 66 -13.39 11.50 7.61
N TYR A 67 -13.01 12.76 7.71
CA TYR A 67 -11.67 13.23 7.34
C TYR A 67 -10.99 13.94 8.50
N ILE A 68 -9.67 13.86 8.53
CA ILE A 68 -8.80 14.70 9.36
C ILE A 68 -7.81 15.41 8.44
N ASP A 69 -7.27 16.56 8.83
CA ASP A 69 -6.14 17.17 8.10
C ASP A 69 -4.92 17.17 9.04
N PRO A 70 -3.93 16.27 8.87
CA PRO A 70 -2.82 16.17 9.81
C PRO A 70 -1.78 17.28 9.66
N THR A 71 -1.78 18.06 8.59
CA THR A 71 -0.69 19.04 8.31
C THR A 71 -1.21 20.46 8.11
N GLY A 72 -2.53 20.64 8.13
CA GLY A 72 -3.19 21.87 7.74
C GLY A 72 -3.02 22.18 6.26
N ARG A 73 -2.82 21.17 5.41
CA ARG A 73 -2.65 21.34 3.95
C ARG A 73 -3.55 20.45 3.12
N VAL A 74 -3.81 19.23 3.58
CA VAL A 74 -4.55 18.21 2.84
C VAL A 74 -5.36 17.38 3.82
N LYS A 75 -6.65 17.28 3.56
CA LYS A 75 -7.51 16.33 4.27
C LYS A 75 -7.16 14.90 3.85
N VAL A 76 -7.10 14.00 4.82
CA VAL A 76 -6.90 12.56 4.63
C VAL A 76 -7.98 11.80 5.39
N TYR A 77 -8.17 10.54 5.04
CA TYR A 77 -8.94 9.62 5.88
C TYR A 77 -8.14 9.37 7.18
N PRO A 78 -8.75 9.50 8.37
CA PRO A 78 -8.14 9.01 9.59
C PRO A 78 -7.86 7.52 9.39
N PHE A 79 -6.60 7.12 9.55
CA PHE A 79 -6.18 5.72 9.49
C PHE A 79 -6.93 4.95 10.56
N ASP A 80 -7.99 4.25 10.15
CA ASP A 80 -8.84 3.48 11.05
C ASP A 80 -8.14 2.16 11.39
N THR A 81 -7.53 2.09 12.58
CA THR A 81 -7.02 0.83 13.14
C THR A 81 -8.13 -0.10 13.62
N GLN A 82 -9.40 0.30 13.50
CA GLN A 82 -10.60 -0.42 13.94
C GLN A 82 -11.65 -0.64 12.83
N ALA A 83 -11.32 -0.38 11.56
CA ALA A 83 -12.26 -0.67 10.47
C ALA A 83 -12.63 -2.16 10.52
N LYS A 84 -13.93 -2.46 10.65
CA LYS A 84 -14.42 -3.85 10.64
C LYS A 84 -13.89 -4.53 9.37
N PRO A 85 -13.13 -5.63 9.48
CA PRO A 85 -12.57 -6.29 8.31
C PRO A 85 -13.71 -6.72 7.39
N TYR A 86 -13.59 -6.44 6.10
CA TYR A 86 -14.42 -7.11 5.10
C TYR A 86 -14.07 -8.61 5.14
N SER A 87 -15.02 -9.48 5.47
CA SER A 87 -14.86 -10.93 5.24
C SER A 87 -15.17 -11.21 3.78
N VAL A 88 -14.13 -11.52 3.00
CA VAL A 88 -14.24 -11.82 1.57
C VAL A 88 -13.74 -13.23 1.34
N ASP A 89 -14.59 -14.09 0.79
CA ASP A 89 -14.11 -15.32 0.17
C ASP A 89 -13.36 -14.95 -1.11
N VAL A 90 -12.02 -15.01 -1.04
CA VAL A 90 -11.14 -14.59 -2.14
C VAL A 90 -11.26 -15.48 -3.38
N LEU A 91 -11.84 -16.69 -3.25
CA LEU A 91 -12.06 -17.64 -4.34
C LEU A 91 -13.52 -17.66 -4.84
N SER A 92 -14.39 -16.82 -4.25
CA SER A 92 -15.79 -16.71 -4.69
C SER A 92 -15.91 -16.12 -6.11
N LEU A 93 -16.96 -16.51 -6.83
CA LEU A 93 -17.29 -15.95 -8.13
C LEU A 93 -17.89 -14.54 -7.96
N VAL A 94 -17.49 -13.61 -8.84
CA VAL A 94 -18.10 -12.27 -8.93
C VAL A 94 -18.87 -12.20 -10.23
N THR A 95 -20.19 -12.05 -10.14
CA THR A 95 -21.10 -12.07 -11.31
C THR A 95 -21.24 -10.71 -12.01
N ASN A 96 -20.85 -9.62 -11.35
CA ASN A 96 -20.98 -8.25 -11.86
C ASN A 96 -19.61 -7.56 -11.94
N VAL A 97 -18.71 -8.08 -12.79
CA VAL A 97 -17.38 -7.49 -13.01
C VAL A 97 -17.53 -6.15 -13.75
N GLU A 98 -16.91 -5.11 -13.21
CA GLU A 98 -16.89 -3.76 -13.79
C GLU A 98 -15.58 -3.54 -14.59
N PRO A 99 -15.66 -2.98 -15.81
CA PRO A 99 -14.46 -2.69 -16.59
C PRO A 99 -13.50 -1.71 -15.93
N ARG A 100 -12.19 -1.90 -16.15
CA ARG A 100 -11.12 -1.04 -15.64
C ARG A 100 -10.12 -0.67 -16.73
N ALA A 101 -10.27 0.53 -17.30
CA ALA A 101 -9.47 1.00 -18.44
C ALA A 101 -7.95 1.01 -18.18
N ASN A 102 -7.54 1.30 -16.94
CA ASN A 102 -6.13 1.42 -16.55
C ASN A 102 -5.51 0.12 -16.03
N LEU A 103 -6.22 -1.01 -16.13
CA LEU A 103 -5.69 -2.35 -15.87
C LEU A 103 -5.54 -3.14 -17.18
N PHE A 104 -4.90 -4.30 -17.12
CA PHE A 104 -4.94 -5.30 -18.18
C PHE A 104 -6.10 -6.26 -17.93
N PHE A 105 -6.96 -6.47 -18.91
CA PHE A 105 -7.94 -7.56 -18.85
C PHE A 105 -7.27 -8.85 -19.32
N LEU A 106 -6.98 -9.76 -18.39
CA LEU A 106 -6.20 -10.98 -18.60
C LEU A 106 -6.81 -12.13 -17.76
N PRO A 107 -7.97 -12.67 -18.17
CA PRO A 107 -8.69 -13.66 -17.37
C PRO A 107 -7.89 -14.95 -17.14
N GLU A 108 -7.07 -15.41 -18.08
CA GLU A 108 -6.25 -16.62 -17.94
C GLU A 108 -5.13 -16.43 -16.91
N ALA A 109 -4.46 -15.27 -16.93
CA ALA A 109 -3.44 -14.93 -15.94
C ALA A 109 -4.06 -14.69 -14.55
N TYR A 110 -5.28 -14.15 -14.50
CA TYR A 110 -6.04 -14.03 -13.26
C TYR A 110 -6.43 -15.41 -12.70
N GLN A 111 -6.89 -16.33 -13.55
CA GLN A 111 -7.19 -17.72 -13.17
C GLN A 111 -5.92 -18.46 -12.69
N LYS A 112 -4.76 -18.19 -13.30
CA LYS A 112 -3.47 -18.68 -12.80
C LYS A 112 -3.25 -18.28 -11.33
N MET A 113 -3.53 -17.03 -10.95
CA MET A 113 -3.44 -16.60 -9.55
C MET A 113 -4.47 -17.27 -8.64
N GLU A 114 -5.71 -17.45 -9.10
CA GLU A 114 -6.73 -18.19 -8.34
C GLU A 114 -6.28 -19.64 -8.08
N ASN A 115 -5.65 -20.29 -9.07
CA ASN A 115 -5.11 -21.64 -8.92
C ASN A 115 -3.93 -21.71 -7.96
N ILE A 116 -3.06 -20.68 -7.92
CA ILE A 116 -2.00 -20.58 -6.89
C ILE A 116 -2.61 -20.60 -5.49
N VAL A 117 -3.68 -19.85 -5.25
CA VAL A 117 -4.34 -19.77 -3.95
C VAL A 117 -5.17 -21.02 -3.63
N ARG A 118 -5.86 -21.59 -4.63
CA ARG A 118 -6.66 -22.82 -4.50
C ARG A 118 -5.81 -24.04 -4.14
N ASN A 119 -4.58 -24.10 -4.64
CA ASN A 119 -3.66 -25.22 -4.43
C ASN A 119 -2.76 -25.03 -3.19
N LEU A 120 -3.02 -24.03 -2.34
CA LEU A 120 -2.30 -23.89 -1.08
C LEU A 120 -2.61 -25.04 -0.13
N PRO A 121 -1.62 -25.51 0.67
CA PRO A 121 -1.89 -26.34 1.83
C PRO A 121 -2.95 -25.70 2.75
N ALA A 122 -3.84 -26.53 3.31
CA ALA A 122 -5.02 -26.05 4.03
C ALA A 122 -4.69 -25.21 5.28
N ASP A 123 -3.58 -25.51 5.94
CA ASP A 123 -3.01 -24.75 7.06
C ASP A 123 -2.51 -23.38 6.62
N ILE A 124 -1.80 -23.30 5.48
CA ILE A 124 -1.36 -22.03 4.89
C ILE A 124 -2.57 -21.17 4.48
N TYR A 125 -3.56 -21.76 3.81
CA TYR A 125 -4.77 -21.03 3.42
C TYR A 125 -5.49 -20.46 4.65
N ARG A 126 -5.67 -21.28 5.70
CA ARG A 126 -6.32 -20.85 6.94
C ARG A 126 -5.55 -19.74 7.65
N GLU A 127 -4.23 -19.81 7.68
CA GLU A 127 -3.39 -18.75 8.25
C GLU A 127 -3.56 -17.44 7.47
N LEU A 128 -3.56 -17.49 6.14
CA LEU A 128 -3.80 -16.30 5.30
C LEU A 128 -5.19 -15.72 5.53
N ASP A 129 -6.23 -16.55 5.57
CA ASP A 129 -7.60 -16.13 5.80
C ASP A 129 -7.79 -15.50 7.19
N ALA A 130 -7.23 -16.12 8.23
CA ALA A 130 -7.34 -15.64 9.60
C ALA A 130 -6.53 -14.35 9.86
N THR A 131 -5.42 -14.14 9.14
CA THR A 131 -4.48 -13.04 9.42
C THR A 131 -4.53 -11.90 8.41
N THR A 132 -5.37 -12.00 7.37
CA THR A 132 -5.52 -10.96 6.34
C THR A 132 -6.74 -10.07 6.61
N THR A 133 -6.52 -8.76 6.65
CA THR A 133 -7.60 -7.77 6.72
C THR A 133 -7.61 -6.87 5.49
N PHE A 134 -8.80 -6.66 4.91
CA PHE A 134 -9.02 -5.79 3.77
C PHE A 134 -9.67 -4.47 4.21
N HIS A 135 -9.25 -3.37 3.58
CA HIS A 135 -9.78 -2.04 3.88
C HIS A 135 -9.86 -1.17 2.63
N ILE A 136 -10.91 -0.36 2.54
CA ILE A 136 -11.11 0.62 1.47
C ILE A 136 -10.48 1.95 1.92
N LYS A 137 -9.67 2.56 1.06
CA LYS A 137 -8.93 3.80 1.34
C LYS A 137 -9.45 5.04 0.62
N SER A 138 -10.38 4.90 -0.34
CA SER A 138 -11.01 6.03 -1.03
C SER A 138 -12.53 5.85 -1.16
N GLU A 139 -13.26 6.97 -1.23
CA GLU A 139 -14.62 7.00 -1.76
C GLU A 139 -14.63 6.39 -3.19
N GLY A 140 -15.61 5.52 -3.47
CA GLY A 140 -15.70 4.74 -4.70
C GLY A 140 -15.16 3.32 -4.61
N GLY A 141 -14.41 2.96 -3.56
CA GLY A 141 -14.00 1.57 -3.34
C GLY A 141 -12.97 1.05 -4.34
N LEU A 142 -12.19 1.93 -4.98
CA LEU A 142 -11.18 1.56 -5.99
C LEU A 142 -9.75 1.65 -5.48
N TYR A 143 -9.48 2.44 -4.43
CA TYR A 143 -8.21 2.36 -3.72
C TYR A 143 -8.38 1.45 -2.50
N LEU A 144 -7.77 0.27 -2.52
CA LEU A 144 -7.87 -0.74 -1.46
C LEU A 144 -6.52 -1.07 -0.87
N GLY A 145 -6.55 -1.58 0.36
CA GLY A 145 -5.42 -2.20 1.01
C GLY A 145 -5.75 -3.55 1.59
N ALA A 146 -4.70 -4.37 1.71
CA ALA A 146 -4.74 -5.64 2.39
C ALA A 146 -3.51 -5.76 3.29
N LYS A 147 -3.74 -6.21 4.52
CA LYS A 147 -2.70 -6.41 5.53
C LYS A 147 -2.73 -7.85 6.01
N THR A 148 -1.62 -8.57 5.86
CA THR A 148 -1.45 -9.94 6.33
C THR A 148 -0.34 -9.99 7.38
N LYS A 149 -0.58 -10.70 8.47
CA LYS A 149 0.38 -10.88 9.58
C LYS A 149 0.62 -12.37 9.84
N PRO A 150 1.36 -13.08 8.96
CA PRO A 150 1.66 -14.48 9.17
C PRO A 150 2.80 -14.62 10.18
N GLY A 151 2.50 -15.13 11.36
CA GLY A 151 3.45 -15.18 12.48
C GLY A 151 4.12 -13.80 12.75
N PRO A 152 5.46 -13.69 12.70
CA PRO A 152 6.20 -12.46 12.99
C PRO A 152 6.34 -11.52 11.78
N GLY A 153 5.80 -11.90 10.62
CA GLY A 153 5.86 -11.10 9.39
C GLY A 153 4.79 -10.03 9.30
N LEU A 154 5.01 -9.02 8.44
CA LEU A 154 4.01 -8.00 8.12
C LEU A 154 4.06 -7.69 6.62
N TYR A 155 2.92 -7.85 5.96
CA TYR A 155 2.73 -7.56 4.54
C TYR A 155 1.55 -6.61 4.37
N ASP A 156 1.82 -5.38 3.95
CA ASP A 156 0.86 -4.31 3.76
C ASP A 156 0.97 -3.78 2.33
N ASN A 157 0.00 -4.19 1.49
CA ASN A 157 -0.04 -3.88 0.07
C ASN A 157 -1.34 -3.14 -0.27
N TYR A 158 -1.28 -2.30 -1.29
CA TYR A 158 -2.39 -1.47 -1.76
C TYR A 158 -2.54 -1.56 -3.26
N ILE A 159 -3.74 -1.38 -3.77
CA ILE A 159 -3.95 -1.18 -5.20
C ILE A 159 -4.93 -0.05 -5.42
N ASP A 160 -4.60 0.78 -6.40
CA ASP A 160 -5.54 1.70 -7.02
C ASP A 160 -6.08 1.08 -8.31
N PHE A 161 -7.32 0.60 -8.29
CA PHE A 161 -8.02 0.05 -9.45
C PHE A 161 -8.45 1.12 -10.45
N SER A 162 -8.36 2.41 -10.10
CA SER A 162 -8.57 3.49 -11.06
C SER A 162 -7.30 3.84 -11.83
N GLU A 163 -6.12 3.67 -11.22
CA GLU A 163 -4.81 3.99 -11.83
C GLU A 163 -4.02 2.75 -12.30
N GLY A 164 -4.40 1.55 -11.86
CA GLY A 164 -3.76 0.29 -12.23
C GLY A 164 -2.41 0.01 -11.55
N GLY A 165 -2.14 0.67 -10.42
CA GLY A 165 -0.88 0.52 -9.66
C GLY A 165 -1.03 -0.36 -8.42
N LEU A 166 -0.28 -1.46 -8.35
CA LEU A 166 -0.10 -2.26 -7.13
C LEU A 166 1.12 -1.73 -6.34
N ILE A 167 0.90 -1.34 -5.11
CA ILE A 167 1.85 -0.67 -4.23
C ILE A 167 2.21 -1.62 -3.10
N PHE A 168 3.52 -1.85 -2.93
CA PHE A 168 4.08 -2.60 -1.83
C PHE A 168 4.56 -1.62 -0.77
N GLY A 169 3.79 -1.51 0.33
CA GLY A 169 4.05 -0.56 1.40
C GLY A 169 5.09 -1.06 2.39
N PHE A 170 4.75 -2.11 3.13
CA PHE A 170 5.64 -2.75 4.11
C PHE A 170 5.58 -4.25 3.94
N ASN A 171 6.68 -4.86 3.49
CA ASN A 171 6.79 -6.32 3.36
C ASN A 171 8.05 -6.78 4.08
N ILE A 172 7.90 -7.04 5.38
CA ILE A 172 8.98 -7.42 6.27
C ILE A 172 8.77 -8.86 6.70
N LYS A 173 9.79 -9.68 6.47
CA LYS A 173 9.89 -11.04 7.01
C LYS A 173 10.87 -10.98 8.18
N ASN A 174 10.48 -11.50 9.33
CA ASN A 174 11.36 -11.56 10.50
C ASN A 174 11.96 -12.97 10.58
N GLU A 175 13.19 -13.12 10.07
CA GLU A 175 13.86 -14.41 9.87
C GLU A 175 14.23 -15.10 11.21
N GLU A 176 14.44 -14.35 12.29
CA GLU A 176 14.85 -14.91 13.60
C GLU A 176 13.81 -15.87 14.21
N PHE A 177 12.54 -15.69 13.84
CA PHE A 177 11.43 -16.44 14.40
C PHE A 177 10.94 -17.57 13.47
N GLU A 178 11.44 -17.66 12.22
CA GLU A 178 10.91 -18.55 11.16
C GLU A 178 10.88 -20.04 11.49
N LYS A 179 11.80 -20.54 12.34
CA LYS A 179 11.91 -21.98 12.63
C LYS A 179 10.63 -22.59 13.24
N HIS A 180 9.67 -21.76 13.67
CA HIS A 180 8.46 -22.17 14.38
C HIS A 180 7.16 -21.81 13.64
N PHE A 181 7.22 -21.18 12.46
CA PHE A 181 6.03 -20.72 11.72
C PHE A 181 5.93 -21.32 10.33
N LEU A 182 4.71 -21.35 9.78
CA LEU A 182 4.45 -21.79 8.42
C LEU A 182 5.29 -20.98 7.42
N SER A 183 5.97 -21.68 6.52
CA SER A 183 6.77 -21.05 5.46
C SER A 183 5.85 -20.51 4.35
N ILE A 184 5.28 -19.33 4.59
CA ILE A 184 4.46 -18.62 3.61
C ILE A 184 5.33 -17.58 2.90
N ASN A 185 5.34 -17.62 1.57
CA ASN A 185 6.15 -16.71 0.77
C ASN A 185 5.37 -15.46 0.31
N ALA A 186 6.11 -14.40 -0.03
CA ALA A 186 5.54 -13.13 -0.46
C ALA A 186 4.63 -13.23 -1.70
N THR A 187 4.89 -14.18 -2.60
CA THR A 187 4.06 -14.40 -3.80
C THR A 187 2.68 -14.92 -3.41
N GLN A 188 2.61 -15.91 -2.52
CA GLN A 188 1.34 -16.46 -2.03
C GLN A 188 0.51 -15.40 -1.31
N ILE A 189 1.15 -14.62 -0.43
CA ILE A 189 0.50 -13.53 0.31
C ILE A 189 -0.03 -12.48 -0.68
N THR A 190 0.79 -12.05 -1.63
CA THR A 190 0.38 -11.01 -2.60
C THR A 190 -0.75 -11.51 -3.49
N ALA A 191 -0.74 -12.77 -3.93
CA ALA A 191 -1.82 -13.36 -4.71
C ALA A 191 -3.13 -13.38 -3.91
N TYR A 192 -3.11 -13.85 -2.66
CA TYR A 192 -4.26 -13.87 -1.76
C TYR A 192 -4.85 -12.46 -1.57
N GLN A 193 -3.98 -11.50 -1.24
CA GLN A 193 -4.34 -10.11 -1.03
C GLN A 193 -4.93 -9.46 -2.29
N TYR A 194 -4.32 -9.68 -3.45
CA TYR A 194 -4.79 -9.11 -4.71
C TYR A 194 -6.17 -9.66 -5.11
N LEU A 195 -6.36 -10.98 -4.99
CA LEU A 195 -7.66 -11.60 -5.25
C LEU A 195 -8.74 -10.94 -4.37
N GLY A 196 -8.55 -10.89 -3.05
CA GLY A 196 -9.53 -10.26 -2.15
C GLY A 196 -9.83 -8.79 -2.49
N MET A 197 -8.79 -7.97 -2.72
CA MET A 197 -8.99 -6.57 -3.11
C MET A 197 -9.74 -6.43 -4.44
N SER A 198 -9.44 -7.28 -5.43
CA SER A 198 -10.12 -7.26 -6.72
C SER A 198 -11.59 -7.70 -6.66
N LYS A 199 -11.95 -8.62 -5.74
CA LYS A 199 -13.34 -9.03 -5.51
C LYS A 199 -14.14 -7.86 -4.93
N ILE A 200 -13.60 -7.16 -3.93
CA ILE A 200 -14.24 -5.96 -3.34
C ILE A 200 -14.43 -4.88 -4.42
N ALA A 201 -13.41 -4.66 -5.25
CA ALA A 201 -13.46 -3.70 -6.35
C ALA A 201 -14.28 -4.17 -7.56
N LYS A 202 -14.92 -5.35 -7.52
CA LYS A 202 -15.59 -5.99 -8.66
C LYS A 202 -14.76 -6.01 -9.95
N SER A 203 -13.46 -6.26 -9.82
CA SER A 203 -12.48 -6.15 -10.91
C SER A 203 -11.79 -7.50 -11.18
N SER A 204 -12.46 -8.62 -10.95
CA SER A 204 -11.93 -9.94 -11.27
C SER A 204 -11.58 -10.05 -12.77
N GLY A 205 -10.47 -10.73 -13.09
CA GLY A 205 -9.94 -10.80 -14.45
C GLY A 205 -9.04 -9.62 -14.85
N TYR A 206 -8.97 -8.56 -14.04
CA TYR A 206 -8.08 -7.43 -14.28
C TYR A 206 -6.79 -7.52 -13.48
N LEU A 207 -5.67 -7.11 -14.09
CA LEU A 207 -4.31 -7.14 -13.55
C LEU A 207 -3.62 -5.77 -13.60
N PRO A 208 -2.72 -5.47 -12.65
CA PRO A 208 -2.08 -4.15 -12.56
C PRO A 208 -1.11 -3.91 -13.71
N ARG A 209 -0.93 -2.65 -14.07
CA ARG A 209 0.06 -2.21 -15.09
C ARG A 209 1.39 -1.80 -14.49
N THR A 210 1.41 -1.48 -13.20
CA THR A 210 2.63 -1.09 -12.50
C THR A 210 2.73 -1.68 -11.12
N PHE A 211 3.96 -1.91 -10.70
CA PHE A 211 4.33 -2.15 -9.31
C PHE A 211 5.04 -0.92 -8.77
N LEU A 212 4.79 -0.56 -7.51
CA LEU A 212 5.52 0.48 -6.80
C LEU A 212 6.06 -0.09 -5.48
N ARG A 213 7.38 -0.18 -5.35
CA ARG A 213 8.05 -0.51 -4.09
C ARG A 213 8.28 0.79 -3.32
N LYS A 214 7.56 0.98 -2.22
CA LYS A 214 7.73 2.17 -1.37
C LYS A 214 8.87 1.98 -0.38
N GLN A 215 9.56 3.08 -0.08
CA GLN A 215 10.56 3.17 0.98
C GLN A 215 11.54 1.98 0.99
N VAL A 216 12.24 1.78 -0.11
CA VAL A 216 13.21 0.69 -0.26
C VAL A 216 14.41 0.94 0.67
N VAL A 217 14.57 0.10 1.71
CA VAL A 217 15.53 0.31 2.82
C VAL A 217 16.48 -0.86 3.12
N ASN A 218 16.54 -1.92 2.30
CA ASN A 218 17.53 -2.98 2.54
C ASN A 218 18.91 -2.61 1.97
N ASP A 219 19.99 -3.02 2.66
CA ASP A 219 21.38 -2.64 2.37
C ASP A 219 21.78 -2.86 0.90
N ALA A 220 21.41 -4.02 0.34
CA ALA A 220 21.72 -4.36 -1.05
C ALA A 220 21.01 -3.42 -2.05
N ALA A 221 19.71 -3.18 -1.86
CA ALA A 221 18.96 -2.28 -2.72
C ALA A 221 19.43 -0.84 -2.57
N GLU A 222 19.70 -0.38 -1.35
CA GLU A 222 20.15 1.00 -1.10
C GLU A 222 21.51 1.26 -1.76
N LYS A 223 22.44 0.29 -1.70
CA LYS A 223 23.72 0.39 -2.42
C LYS A 223 23.51 0.50 -3.93
N ILE A 224 22.64 -0.34 -4.51
CA ILE A 224 22.32 -0.31 -5.95
C ILE A 224 21.71 1.05 -6.35
N LEU A 225 20.79 1.57 -5.56
CA LEU A 225 20.11 2.85 -5.82
C LEU A 225 21.09 4.03 -5.75
N LYS A 226 21.96 4.06 -4.74
CA LYS A 226 23.03 5.07 -4.61
C LYS A 226 24.03 5.00 -5.76
N THR A 227 24.45 3.80 -6.16
CA THR A 227 25.33 3.63 -7.32
C THR A 227 24.69 4.19 -8.59
N TYR A 228 23.42 3.86 -8.85
CA TYR A 228 22.69 4.41 -9.98
C TYR A 228 22.51 5.92 -9.91
N GLU A 229 22.35 6.50 -8.71
CA GLU A 229 22.27 7.94 -8.55
C GLU A 229 23.56 8.65 -9.03
N LEU A 230 24.72 8.02 -8.84
CA LEU A 230 26.03 8.56 -9.21
C LEU A 230 26.37 8.32 -10.69
N ASP A 231 26.21 7.09 -11.19
CA ASP A 231 26.69 6.70 -12.51
C ASP A 231 25.64 6.86 -13.63
N LYS A 232 24.36 6.95 -13.27
CA LYS A 232 23.20 6.96 -14.19
C LYS A 232 23.18 5.80 -15.20
N ASN A 233 23.88 4.69 -14.91
CA ASN A 233 23.91 3.50 -15.77
C ASN A 233 22.62 2.69 -15.63
N TYR A 234 21.65 2.99 -16.49
CA TYR A 234 20.32 2.37 -16.45
C TYR A 234 20.35 0.85 -16.62
N SER A 235 21.13 0.34 -17.57
CA SER A 235 21.17 -1.09 -17.87
C SER A 235 21.65 -1.89 -16.66
N GLN A 236 22.75 -1.43 -16.06
CA GLN A 236 23.32 -2.04 -14.86
C GLN A 236 22.42 -1.86 -13.64
N PHE A 237 21.77 -0.70 -13.49
CA PHE A 237 20.78 -0.47 -12.43
C PHE A 237 19.61 -1.46 -12.53
N ARG A 238 19.00 -1.58 -13.69
CA ARG A 238 17.85 -2.48 -13.92
C ARG A 238 18.24 -3.93 -13.60
N GLU A 239 19.37 -4.39 -14.11
CA GLU A 239 19.86 -5.75 -13.86
C GLU A 239 20.15 -5.99 -12.38
N ASN A 240 20.96 -5.12 -11.77
CA ASN A 240 21.31 -5.25 -10.35
C ASN A 240 20.08 -5.19 -9.46
N PHE A 241 19.17 -4.24 -9.68
CA PHE A 241 17.96 -4.12 -8.88
C PHE A 241 17.14 -5.39 -8.97
N LEU A 242 16.84 -5.88 -10.18
CA LEU A 242 15.99 -7.05 -10.39
C LEU A 242 16.62 -8.36 -9.89
N LEU A 243 17.91 -8.56 -10.09
CA LEU A 243 18.56 -9.85 -9.83
C LEU A 243 19.28 -9.93 -8.50
N LYS A 244 19.74 -8.80 -7.93
CA LYS A 244 20.55 -8.76 -6.71
C LYS A 244 19.83 -8.18 -5.51
N SER A 245 18.79 -7.37 -5.69
CA SER A 245 18.00 -6.84 -4.57
C SER A 245 16.81 -7.72 -4.21
N ASP A 246 16.45 -7.74 -2.93
CA ASP A 246 15.31 -8.54 -2.43
C ASP A 246 13.99 -8.04 -3.00
N ASN A 247 13.85 -6.72 -3.11
CA ASN A 247 12.68 -6.07 -3.67
C ASN A 247 12.51 -6.40 -5.16
N GLY A 248 13.60 -6.37 -5.94
CA GLY A 248 13.57 -6.70 -7.36
C GLY A 248 13.27 -8.18 -7.60
N ARG A 249 13.96 -9.08 -6.89
CA ARG A 249 13.73 -10.53 -6.99
C ARG A 249 12.31 -10.93 -6.56
N SER A 250 11.79 -10.29 -5.50
CA SER A 250 10.39 -10.44 -5.09
C SER A 250 9.44 -9.96 -6.19
N SER A 251 9.72 -8.81 -6.81
CA SER A 251 8.91 -8.27 -7.92
C SER A 251 8.91 -9.17 -9.15
N LEU A 252 10.03 -9.80 -9.48
CA LEU A 252 10.12 -10.79 -10.56
C LEU A 252 9.20 -11.98 -10.31
N ARG A 253 9.26 -12.58 -9.10
CA ARG A 253 8.41 -13.73 -8.76
C ARG A 253 6.92 -13.38 -8.71
N ILE A 254 6.57 -12.21 -8.19
CA ILE A 254 5.18 -11.75 -8.11
C ILE A 254 4.64 -11.43 -9.49
N SER A 255 5.38 -10.70 -10.33
CA SER A 255 4.95 -10.43 -11.72
C SER A 255 4.77 -11.73 -12.50
N ASP A 256 5.67 -12.71 -12.34
CA ASP A 256 5.52 -14.03 -12.97
C ASP A 256 4.26 -14.77 -12.53
N ALA A 257 3.97 -14.78 -11.23
CA ALA A 257 2.75 -15.38 -10.69
C ALA A 257 1.48 -14.70 -11.25
N PHE A 258 1.56 -13.40 -11.53
CA PHE A 258 0.50 -12.60 -12.13
C PHE A 258 0.44 -12.77 -13.65
N GLY A 259 1.34 -13.56 -14.28
CA GLY A 259 1.39 -13.68 -15.74
C GLY A 259 1.84 -12.39 -16.43
N LEU A 260 2.66 -11.59 -15.75
CA LEU A 260 3.20 -10.33 -16.20
C LEU A 260 4.73 -10.36 -16.27
N GLU A 261 5.33 -9.43 -17.00
CA GLU A 261 6.77 -9.22 -17.08
C GLU A 261 7.14 -7.78 -16.79
N ILE A 262 8.30 -7.57 -16.16
CA ILE A 262 8.83 -6.24 -15.87
C ILE A 262 9.59 -5.72 -17.09
N THR A 263 9.06 -4.66 -17.71
CA THR A 263 9.68 -4.03 -18.88
C THR A 263 10.73 -2.99 -18.47
N SER A 264 10.44 -2.20 -17.45
CA SER A 264 11.32 -1.12 -17.00
C SER A 264 11.23 -0.88 -15.51
N VAL A 265 12.33 -0.38 -14.93
CA VAL A 265 12.47 -0.04 -13.51
C VAL A 265 12.86 1.43 -13.42
N HIS A 266 12.12 2.22 -12.65
CA HIS A 266 12.36 3.65 -12.49
C HIS A 266 12.51 3.97 -11.01
N MET A 267 13.60 4.68 -10.68
CA MET A 267 13.82 5.20 -9.34
C MET A 267 13.11 6.55 -9.18
N GLU A 268 12.32 6.69 -8.13
CA GLU A 268 11.62 7.92 -7.74
C GLU A 268 12.20 8.40 -6.41
N ARG A 269 12.80 9.59 -6.40
CA ARG A 269 13.30 10.20 -5.17
C ARG A 269 12.12 10.75 -4.39
N THR A 270 11.96 10.28 -3.15
CA THR A 270 10.94 10.87 -2.27
C THR A 270 11.48 12.14 -1.61
N ILE A 271 10.60 12.95 -1.01
CA ILE A 271 11.01 14.10 -0.18
C ILE A 271 11.82 13.62 1.05
N THR A 272 11.67 12.34 1.42
CA THR A 272 12.43 11.71 2.50
C THR A 272 13.75 11.12 1.98
N LYS A 273 14.64 10.70 2.88
CA LYS A 273 15.90 10.00 2.53
C LYS A 273 15.72 8.63 1.82
N TYR A 274 14.48 8.20 1.58
CA TYR A 274 14.15 6.90 1.02
C TYR A 274 13.84 6.99 -0.47
N TYR A 275 14.05 5.86 -1.16
CA TYR A 275 13.75 5.71 -2.58
C TYR A 275 12.48 4.88 -2.77
N ASP A 276 11.64 5.34 -3.67
CA ASP A 276 10.57 4.53 -4.24
C ASP A 276 11.06 3.97 -5.58
N VAL A 277 10.63 2.75 -5.93
CA VAL A 277 10.99 2.13 -7.21
C VAL A 277 9.74 1.65 -7.92
N ARG A 278 9.46 2.26 -9.07
CA ARG A 278 8.33 1.89 -9.93
C ARG A 278 8.78 0.91 -11.01
N LEU A 279 8.02 -0.17 -11.19
CA LEU A 279 8.22 -1.15 -12.24
C LEU A 279 7.02 -1.12 -13.18
N ARG A 280 7.28 -0.97 -14.49
CA ARG A 280 6.23 -1.08 -15.51
C ARG A 280 6.10 -2.53 -15.96
N LEU A 281 4.86 -2.95 -16.20
CA LEU A 281 4.52 -4.33 -16.52
C LEU A 281 3.94 -4.46 -17.93
N GLN A 282 4.08 -5.64 -18.50
CA GLN A 282 3.36 -6.07 -19.70
C GLN A 282 2.82 -7.50 -19.51
N PRO A 283 1.78 -7.92 -20.24
CA PRO A 283 1.34 -9.32 -20.26
C PRO A 283 2.45 -10.26 -20.75
N GLN A 284 2.58 -11.43 -20.14
CA GLN A 284 3.40 -12.52 -20.68
C GLN A 284 2.79 -13.07 -21.96
N ASN A 285 3.62 -13.40 -22.94
CA ASN A 285 3.20 -14.14 -24.13
C ASN A 285 4.34 -15.06 -24.63
N PRO A 286 4.27 -16.38 -24.44
CA PRO A 286 3.17 -17.12 -23.81
C PRO A 286 3.14 -16.99 -22.28
N LEU A 287 1.98 -17.25 -21.68
CA LEU A 287 1.81 -17.32 -20.22
C LEU A 287 2.57 -18.53 -19.65
N ARG A 288 3.45 -18.30 -18.68
CA ARG A 288 4.22 -19.37 -18.01
C ARG A 288 3.31 -20.22 -17.10
N SER A 289 3.46 -21.55 -17.12
CA SER A 289 2.71 -22.50 -16.27
C SER A 289 3.05 -22.34 -14.78
N ILE A 290 2.12 -22.71 -13.89
CA ILE A 290 2.34 -22.79 -12.43
C ILE A 290 3.35 -23.89 -12.09
N GLU A 291 3.42 -24.96 -12.89
CA GLU A 291 4.31 -26.10 -12.70
C GLU A 291 5.76 -25.78 -13.05
N ASN A 292 5.98 -24.72 -13.83
CA ASN A 292 7.30 -24.26 -14.25
C ASN A 292 7.47 -22.77 -13.92
N PRO A 293 7.53 -22.38 -12.64
CA PRO A 293 7.62 -20.98 -12.24
C PRO A 293 8.98 -20.38 -12.59
N LEU A 294 9.08 -19.05 -12.59
CA LEU A 294 10.35 -18.35 -12.79
C LEU A 294 11.40 -18.77 -11.75
N VAL A 295 12.51 -19.36 -12.25
CA VAL A 295 13.69 -19.68 -11.44
C VAL A 295 14.68 -18.52 -11.55
N LEU A 296 15.05 -17.94 -10.41
CA LEU A 296 16.06 -16.88 -10.34
C LEU A 296 17.44 -17.47 -10.06
N PRO A 297 18.52 -16.88 -10.63
CA PRO A 297 19.87 -17.32 -10.31
C PRO A 297 20.15 -17.17 -8.81
N PRO A 298 21.03 -18.00 -8.24
CA PRO A 298 21.42 -17.89 -6.83
C PRO A 298 21.96 -16.49 -6.52
N ARG A 299 21.83 -16.06 -5.26
CA ARG A 299 22.51 -14.84 -4.81
C ARG A 299 24.01 -15.14 -4.85
N ILE A 300 24.74 -14.42 -5.69
CA ILE A 300 26.20 -14.40 -5.64
C ILE A 300 26.55 -13.55 -4.40
N PRO A 301 27.39 -14.05 -3.48
CA PRO A 301 27.79 -13.33 -2.27
C PRO A 301 28.50 -12.01 -2.59
#